data_AF-A0A842UAE1-F1
#
_entry.id   AF-A0A842UAE1-F1
#
_cell.length_a   1.000
_cell.length_b   1.000
_cell.length_c   1.000
_cell.angle_alpha   90.00
_cell.angle_beta   90.00
_cell.angle_gamma   90.00
#
_symmetry.space_group_name_H-M   'P 1'
#
loop_
_entity.id
_entity.type
_entity.pdbx_description
1 polymer ?
#
loop_
_entity_poly.entity_id
_entity_poly.type
_entity_poly.pdbx_seq_one_letter_code
_entity_poly.pdbx_strand_id
1 'polypeptide(L)'
;MEGKVLCDPQFYLPRADHHRLTSHSYWPQDYDTAGFGSGGRQVMMEELARLNRKLGTDRFIVPGERAEEVDDIWIASQRELVEAARQVADCPLIATICLSEEAIGQVEQISRVVMEAEILDVSAYYLVLERPGYLVAGEPTWLANTLDLAVGLRKLGADVIVGYSNHQQLVMACAGVSAIAAGTHRNVRLFSTDKFSSPAEGEIRRPNTWYYCPQALSEYTLAFLDIGVRQGLTSELRPDPWTKYADPLFAVPQPTASGWNRTDAFRHYLAALRIQVLRSAGDSFDETVASHRALLRRAEELVEVFRSKGVLSRYRDFLESVDDNRAALHVLEATHGPILRRRWAELV
;
A
#
# COMPACT_ATOMS: atom_id res chain seq x y z
N MET A 1 -14.75 17.75 5.04
CA MET A 1 -13.77 17.02 5.86
C MET A 1 -12.42 17.65 5.64
N GLU A 2 -11.84 18.20 6.70
CA GLU A 2 -10.42 18.57 6.70
C GLU A 2 -9.60 17.28 6.75
N GLY A 3 -8.58 17.18 5.90
CA GLY A 3 -7.67 16.03 5.91
C GLY A 3 -6.75 16.07 7.12
N LYS A 4 -6.44 14.91 7.68
CA LYS A 4 -5.41 14.75 8.71
C LYS A 4 -4.05 14.54 8.06
N VAL A 5 -2.99 15.04 8.69
CA VAL A 5 -1.61 14.94 8.20
C VAL A 5 -0.83 13.97 9.08
N LEU A 6 -0.10 13.06 8.45
CA LEU A 6 0.89 12.18 9.10
C LEU A 6 2.26 12.41 8.45
N CYS A 7 3.32 12.18 9.22
CA CYS A 7 4.69 12.27 8.75
C CYS A 7 5.32 10.88 8.73
N ASP A 8 5.50 10.31 7.54
CA ASP A 8 6.26 9.06 7.36
C ASP A 8 7.77 9.37 7.39
N PRO A 9 8.55 8.84 8.37
CA PRO A 9 9.98 9.09 8.48
C PRO A 9 10.80 8.46 7.34
N GLN A 10 10.23 7.48 6.62
CA GLN A 10 10.88 6.71 5.55
C GLN A 10 12.19 6.03 5.95
N PHE A 11 12.37 5.74 7.24
CA PHE A 11 13.58 5.12 7.81
C PHE A 11 13.58 3.59 7.70
N TYR A 12 13.30 3.07 6.49
CA TYR A 12 13.22 1.62 6.25
C TYR A 12 14.59 1.00 5.97
N LEU A 13 15.46 1.76 5.32
CA LEU A 13 16.84 1.37 5.01
C LEU A 13 17.78 2.40 5.63
N PRO A 14 18.27 2.17 6.86
CA PRO A 14 19.15 3.12 7.54
C PRO A 14 20.43 3.45 6.75
N ARG A 15 20.91 2.50 5.94
CA ARG A 15 22.08 2.60 5.08
C ARG A 15 21.78 3.22 3.69
N ALA A 16 20.61 3.82 3.51
CA ALA A 16 20.27 4.53 2.29
C ALA A 16 21.27 5.68 2.03
N ASP A 17 21.65 5.89 0.77
CA ASP A 17 22.53 6.98 0.34
C ASP A 17 21.81 8.03 -0.52
N HIS A 18 20.50 7.87 -0.72
CA HIS A 18 19.70 8.81 -1.52
C HIS A 18 19.66 10.21 -0.88
N HIS A 19 20.38 11.18 -1.48
CA HIS A 19 20.63 12.51 -0.93
C HIS A 19 19.40 13.25 -0.34
N ARG A 20 18.21 13.16 -0.96
CA ARG A 20 17.02 13.85 -0.42
C ARG A 20 16.56 13.26 0.91
N LEU A 21 16.68 11.94 1.05
CA LEU A 21 16.27 11.22 2.25
C LEU A 21 17.28 11.46 3.38
N THR A 22 18.57 11.35 3.07
CA THR A 22 19.65 11.56 4.05
C THR A 22 19.85 13.03 4.43
N SER A 23 19.25 13.97 3.69
CA SER A 23 19.32 15.41 4.01
C SER A 23 18.40 15.86 5.14
N HIS A 24 17.50 15.01 5.61
CA HIS A 24 16.61 15.34 6.73
C HIS A 24 17.38 15.37 8.07
N SER A 25 17.03 16.30 8.96
CA SER A 25 17.73 16.50 10.24
C SER A 25 17.62 15.30 11.19
N TYR A 26 16.56 14.50 11.07
CA TYR A 26 16.38 13.27 11.83
C TYR A 26 17.18 12.08 11.27
N TRP A 27 17.72 12.17 10.05
CA TRP A 27 18.44 11.06 9.43
C TRP A 27 19.84 10.95 10.04
N PRO A 28 20.27 9.78 10.51
CA PRO A 28 21.57 9.61 11.15
C PRO A 28 22.69 9.73 10.12
N GLN A 29 23.73 10.50 10.44
CA GLN A 29 24.91 10.62 9.57
C GLN A 29 25.84 9.40 9.68
N ASP A 30 25.89 8.75 10.84
CA ASP A 30 26.84 7.67 11.16
C ASP A 30 26.14 6.41 11.70
N TYR A 31 25.21 5.83 10.94
CA TYR A 31 24.46 4.63 11.36
C TYR A 31 25.36 3.44 11.71
N ASP A 32 26.45 3.21 10.96
CA ASP A 32 27.36 2.06 11.16
C ASP A 32 28.37 2.26 12.30
N THR A 33 28.35 3.39 13.01
CA THR A 33 29.21 3.60 14.19
C THR A 33 28.50 3.15 15.46
N ALA A 34 29.26 2.79 16.50
CA ALA A 34 28.72 2.48 17.83
C ALA A 34 27.84 3.61 18.44
N GLY A 35 27.79 4.79 17.80
CA GLY A 35 26.98 5.95 18.18
C GLY A 35 25.49 5.88 17.83
N PHE A 36 25.06 5.05 16.86
CA PHE A 36 23.61 4.85 16.60
C PHE A 36 22.91 4.00 17.68
N GLY A 37 23.61 3.66 18.77
CA GLY A 37 22.95 3.17 19.97
C GLY A 37 21.93 4.17 20.56
N SER A 38 21.67 4.09 21.86
CA SER A 38 20.63 4.89 22.53
C SER A 38 20.70 6.40 22.24
N GLY A 39 21.90 6.98 22.13
CA GLY A 39 22.09 8.42 21.86
C GLY A 39 21.61 8.87 20.47
N GLY A 40 21.97 8.15 19.41
CA GLY A 40 21.57 8.48 18.04
C GLY A 40 20.07 8.35 17.81
N ARG A 41 19.45 7.31 18.38
CA ARG A 41 17.99 7.10 18.30
C ARG A 41 17.22 8.19 19.02
N GLN A 42 17.69 8.62 20.20
CA GLN A 42 17.05 9.70 20.94
C GLN A 42 17.01 11.00 20.12
N VAL A 43 18.15 11.39 19.53
CA VAL A 43 18.23 12.60 18.68
C VAL A 43 17.30 12.50 17.48
N MET A 44 17.26 11.35 16.80
CA MET A 44 16.32 11.11 15.69
C MET A 44 14.87 11.31 16.14
N MET A 45 14.48 10.73 17.28
CA MET A 45 13.11 10.83 17.79
C MET A 45 12.75 12.27 18.17
N GLU A 46 13.66 13.02 18.78
CA GLU A 46 13.46 14.44 19.11
C GLU A 46 13.24 15.31 17.88
N GLU A 47 14.05 15.12 16.83
CA GLU A 47 13.91 15.82 15.56
C GLU A 47 12.60 15.45 14.84
N LEU A 48 12.20 14.18 14.88
CA LEU A 48 10.90 13.75 14.37
C LEU A 48 9.74 14.35 15.18
N ALA A 49 9.83 14.42 16.51
CA ALA A 49 8.81 15.04 17.35
C ALA A 49 8.66 16.53 17.03
N ARG A 50 9.78 17.22 16.81
CA ARG A 50 9.79 18.61 16.36
C ARG A 50 9.12 18.77 14.98
N LEU A 51 9.40 17.88 14.04
CA LEU A 51 8.77 17.89 12.72
C LEU A 51 7.26 17.63 12.81
N ASN A 52 6.84 16.63 13.57
CA ASN A 52 5.43 16.30 13.81
C ASN A 52 4.66 17.49 14.42
N ARG A 53 5.22 18.14 15.46
CA ARG A 53 4.63 19.37 16.03
C ARG A 53 4.53 20.51 15.02
N LYS A 54 5.55 20.70 14.17
CA LYS A 54 5.53 21.72 13.11
C LYS A 54 4.45 21.45 12.06
N LEU A 55 4.22 20.18 11.73
CA LEU A 55 3.22 19.75 10.75
C LEU A 55 1.80 19.63 11.34
N GLY A 56 1.67 19.64 12.67
CA GLY A 56 0.38 19.49 13.36
C GLY A 56 -0.22 18.09 13.20
N THR A 57 0.64 17.06 13.20
CA THR A 57 0.20 15.66 13.05
C THR A 57 -0.53 15.17 14.30
N ASP A 58 -1.58 14.37 14.12
CA ASP A 58 -2.38 13.85 15.22
C ASP A 58 -1.92 12.47 15.74
N ARG A 59 -1.02 11.81 15.01
CA ARG A 59 -0.36 10.56 15.39
C ARG A 59 1.11 10.60 14.95
N PHE A 60 1.94 9.82 15.61
CA PHE A 60 3.38 9.76 15.37
C PHE A 60 3.75 8.42 14.73
N ILE A 61 4.24 8.43 13.48
CA ILE A 61 4.78 7.21 12.86
C ILE A 61 6.19 7.00 13.37
N VAL A 62 6.38 5.91 14.12
CA VAL A 62 7.69 5.50 14.64
C VAL A 62 8.53 4.98 13.46
N PRO A 63 9.77 5.45 13.28
CA PRO A 63 10.76 4.84 12.39
C PRO A 63 10.83 3.32 12.55
N GLY A 64 11.03 2.59 11.46
CA GLY A 64 11.14 1.14 11.53
C GLY A 64 11.99 0.60 10.39
N GLU A 65 13.01 -0.16 10.76
CA GLU A 65 13.95 -0.77 9.83
C GLU A 65 13.33 -1.98 9.13
N ARG A 66 13.71 -2.21 7.88
CA ARG A 66 13.30 -3.37 7.09
C ARG A 66 13.93 -4.64 7.66
N ALA A 67 13.09 -5.61 8.00
CA ALA A 67 13.51 -6.96 8.33
C ALA A 67 13.74 -7.77 7.05
N GLU A 68 14.96 -8.27 6.84
CA GLU A 68 15.17 -9.43 5.93
C GLU A 68 14.59 -10.70 6.56
N GLU A 69 14.75 -10.81 7.87
CA GLU A 69 14.20 -11.85 8.73
C GLU A 69 13.75 -11.17 10.04
N VAL A 70 12.60 -11.58 10.57
CA VAL A 70 12.08 -11.17 11.88
C VAL A 70 12.80 -11.99 12.93
N ASP A 71 13.99 -11.56 13.32
CA ASP A 71 14.80 -12.17 14.38
C ASP A 71 14.75 -11.38 15.70
N ASP A 72 15.44 -11.87 16.73
CA ASP A 72 15.44 -11.22 18.04
C ASP A 72 16.15 -9.87 18.03
N ILE A 73 17.07 -9.65 17.07
CA ILE A 73 17.81 -8.39 16.91
C ILE A 73 16.87 -7.33 16.34
N TRP A 74 16.12 -7.65 15.29
CA TRP A 74 15.12 -6.78 14.71
C TRP A 74 14.04 -6.45 15.73
N ILE A 75 13.52 -7.46 16.45
CA ILE A 75 12.53 -7.27 17.52
C ILE A 75 13.05 -6.31 18.60
N ALA A 76 14.27 -6.52 19.09
CA ALA A 76 14.87 -5.63 20.10
C ALA A 76 15.00 -4.19 19.58
N SER A 77 15.40 -4.01 18.32
CA SER A 77 15.47 -2.69 17.68
C SER A 77 14.10 -2.01 17.62
N GLN A 78 13.03 -2.74 17.24
CA GLN A 78 11.67 -2.19 17.22
C GLN A 78 11.20 -1.73 18.61
N ARG A 79 11.47 -2.53 19.66
CA ARG A 79 11.16 -2.14 21.05
C ARG A 79 11.88 -0.86 21.46
N GLU A 80 13.17 -0.76 21.14
CA GLU A 80 13.98 0.42 21.45
C GLU A 80 13.48 1.68 20.73
N LEU A 81 13.09 1.57 19.46
CA LEU A 81 12.54 2.68 18.68
C LEU A 81 11.17 3.13 19.22
N VAL A 82 10.29 2.19 19.55
CA VAL A 82 8.97 2.50 20.13
C VAL A 82 9.14 3.15 21.51
N GLU A 83 10.03 2.64 22.36
CA GLU A 83 10.27 3.20 23.69
C GLU A 83 10.88 4.60 23.61
N ALA A 84 11.84 4.84 22.70
CA ALA A 84 12.37 6.17 22.46
C ALA A 84 11.28 7.14 21.95
N ALA A 85 10.38 6.67 21.07
CA ALA A 85 9.26 7.48 20.59
C ALA A 85 8.27 7.83 21.71
N ARG A 86 7.99 6.92 22.65
CA ARG A 86 7.12 7.17 23.82
C ARG A 86 7.62 8.32 24.70
N GLN A 87 8.94 8.54 24.74
CA GLN A 87 9.54 9.59 25.57
C GLN A 87 9.37 10.99 24.97
N VAL A 88 9.12 11.11 23.67
CA VAL A 88 9.12 12.40 22.96
C VAL A 88 7.81 12.74 22.23
N ALA A 89 6.97 11.74 21.96
CA ALA A 89 5.73 11.92 21.22
C ALA A 89 4.59 12.38 22.14
N ASP A 90 3.93 13.48 21.75
CA ASP A 90 2.77 14.05 22.45
C ASP A 90 1.44 13.45 21.96
N CYS A 91 1.48 12.43 21.10
CA CYS A 91 0.31 11.85 20.43
C CYS A 91 0.44 10.32 20.25
N PRO A 92 -0.65 9.61 19.93
CA PRO A 92 -0.62 8.15 19.80
C PRO A 92 0.38 7.66 18.74
N LEU A 93 1.11 6.60 19.08
CA LEU A 93 2.11 6.00 18.21
C LEU A 93 1.50 5.08 17.15
N ILE A 94 2.11 5.09 15.98
CA ILE A 94 1.94 4.12 14.90
C ILE A 94 3.28 3.42 14.70
N ALA A 95 3.42 2.15 15.08
CA ALA A 95 4.66 1.41 14.89
C ALA A 95 4.81 0.98 13.42
N THR A 96 6.00 1.17 12.84
CA THR A 96 6.28 0.72 11.47
C THR A 96 6.70 -0.75 11.50
N ILE A 97 6.03 -1.58 10.71
CA ILE A 97 6.45 -2.95 10.41
C ILE A 97 6.88 -2.97 8.95
N CYS A 98 8.20 -3.04 8.72
CA CYS A 98 8.77 -3.10 7.39
C CYS A 98 9.38 -4.47 7.12
N LEU A 99 8.86 -5.23 6.17
CA LEU A 99 9.26 -6.62 5.91
C LEU A 99 9.70 -6.83 4.46
N SER A 100 10.71 -7.67 4.27
CA SER A 100 11.12 -8.22 2.98
C SER A 100 10.06 -9.14 2.38
N GLU A 101 10.16 -9.39 1.08
CA GLU A 101 9.30 -10.36 0.40
C GLU A 101 9.48 -11.76 1.01
N GLU A 102 10.73 -12.14 1.31
CA GLU A 102 11.11 -13.41 1.89
C GLU A 102 10.51 -13.59 3.30
N ALA A 103 10.57 -12.56 4.14
CA ALA A 103 9.99 -12.61 5.49
C ALA A 103 8.47 -12.79 5.43
N ILE A 104 7.78 -12.08 4.51
CA ILE A 104 6.33 -12.21 4.34
C ILE A 104 5.95 -13.60 3.85
N GLY A 105 6.79 -14.24 3.03
CA GLY A 105 6.56 -15.59 2.51
C GLY A 105 6.49 -16.69 3.57
N GLN A 106 6.96 -16.44 4.80
CA GLN A 106 7.06 -17.43 5.87
C GLN A 106 6.06 -17.18 7.00
N VAL A 107 5.21 -18.15 7.31
CA VAL A 107 4.14 -18.02 8.33
C VAL A 107 4.72 -17.84 9.75
N GLU A 108 5.87 -18.44 10.03
CA GLU A 108 6.56 -18.31 11.31
C GLU A 108 7.01 -16.87 11.56
N GLN A 109 7.45 -16.17 10.51
CA GLN A 109 7.86 -14.76 10.59
C GLN A 109 6.65 -13.87 10.91
N ILE A 110 5.50 -14.12 10.24
CA ILE A 110 4.24 -13.42 10.55
C ILE A 110 3.83 -13.63 12.01
N SER A 111 3.92 -14.86 12.50
CA SER A 111 3.58 -15.20 13.89
C SER A 111 4.47 -14.45 14.88
N ARG A 112 5.78 -14.34 14.62
CA ARG A 112 6.70 -13.56 15.46
C ARG A 112 6.34 -12.08 15.51
N VAL A 113 5.98 -11.49 14.37
CA VAL A 113 5.53 -10.09 14.33
C VAL A 113 4.28 -9.87 15.17
N VAL A 114 3.28 -10.76 15.06
CA VAL A 114 2.03 -10.61 15.82
C VAL A 114 2.27 -10.80 17.33
N MET A 115 3.11 -11.76 17.72
CA MET A 115 3.50 -11.93 19.14
C MET A 115 4.23 -10.70 19.69
N GLU A 116 5.12 -10.11 18.90
CA GLU A 116 5.81 -8.89 19.31
C GLU A 116 4.87 -7.68 19.37
N ALA A 117 3.94 -7.58 18.42
CA ALA A 117 2.94 -6.52 18.41
C ALA A 117 2.09 -6.51 19.70
N GLU A 118 1.72 -7.68 20.22
CA GLU A 118 1.01 -7.80 21.51
C GLU A 118 1.80 -7.21 22.67
N ILE A 119 3.13 -7.31 22.65
CA ILE A 119 4.03 -6.76 23.68
C ILE A 119 4.21 -5.25 23.50
N LEU A 120 4.35 -4.78 22.25
CA LEU A 120 4.58 -3.38 21.96
C LEU A 120 3.40 -2.49 22.39
N ASP A 121 2.16 -3.00 22.33
CA ASP A 121 0.94 -2.29 22.75
C ASP A 121 0.90 -0.83 22.24
N VAL A 122 0.78 -0.70 20.92
CA VAL A 122 0.64 0.59 20.24
C VAL A 122 -0.73 0.72 19.60
N SER A 123 -1.17 1.96 19.42
CA SER A 123 -2.52 2.25 18.91
C SER A 123 -2.72 1.88 17.43
N ALA A 124 -1.63 1.68 16.68
CA ALA A 124 -1.68 1.36 15.27
C ALA A 124 -0.36 0.78 14.75
N TYR A 125 -0.42 0.11 13.61
CA TYR A 125 0.72 -0.37 12.84
C TYR A 125 0.68 0.15 11.40
N TYR A 126 1.83 0.58 10.89
CA TYR A 126 2.03 0.96 9.51
C TYR A 126 2.85 -0.11 8.80
N LEU A 127 2.20 -0.86 7.90
CA LEU A 127 2.80 -1.98 7.20
C LEU A 127 3.47 -1.50 5.91
N VAL A 128 4.77 -1.74 5.79
CA VAL A 128 5.57 -1.43 4.61
C VAL A 128 6.17 -2.73 4.10
N LEU A 129 5.51 -3.31 3.11
CA LEU A 129 5.76 -4.68 2.69
C LEU A 129 6.37 -4.68 1.29
N GLU A 130 7.53 -5.31 1.16
CA GLU A 130 8.09 -5.62 -0.15
C GLU A 130 7.23 -6.61 -0.91
N ARG A 131 7.26 -6.48 -2.24
CA ARG A 131 6.42 -7.25 -3.14
C ARG A 131 7.18 -7.65 -4.40
N PRO A 132 6.88 -8.84 -4.95
CA PRO A 132 7.50 -9.34 -6.18
C PRO A 132 7.21 -8.48 -7.40
N GLY A 133 6.11 -7.72 -7.36
CA GLY A 133 5.63 -6.96 -8.50
C GLY A 133 4.75 -5.78 -8.13
N TYR A 134 4.43 -4.96 -9.13
CA TYR A 134 3.44 -3.90 -8.96
C TYR A 134 2.08 -4.50 -8.60
N LEU A 135 1.70 -5.55 -9.32
CA LEU A 135 0.65 -6.47 -8.92
C LEU A 135 1.35 -7.79 -8.57
N VAL A 136 0.97 -8.38 -7.45
CA VAL A 136 1.45 -9.70 -7.01
C VAL A 136 0.71 -10.74 -7.86
N ALA A 137 1.47 -11.45 -8.69
CA ALA A 137 0.98 -12.44 -9.63
C ALA A 137 1.87 -13.70 -9.54
N GLY A 138 1.26 -14.87 -9.40
CA GLY A 138 1.94 -16.16 -9.19
C GLY A 138 2.40 -16.41 -7.75
N GLU A 139 2.05 -15.54 -6.79
CA GLU A 139 2.53 -15.60 -5.39
C GLU A 139 1.37 -15.48 -4.38
N PRO A 140 0.44 -16.46 -4.36
CA PRO A 140 -0.76 -16.39 -3.51
C PRO A 140 -0.44 -16.41 -2.01
N THR A 141 0.66 -17.10 -1.62
CA THR A 141 1.11 -17.18 -0.24
C THR A 141 1.47 -15.81 0.32
N TRP A 142 2.14 -14.96 -0.46
CA TRP A 142 2.49 -13.61 -0.04
C TRP A 142 1.24 -12.81 0.37
N LEU A 143 0.18 -12.89 -0.44
CA LEU A 143 -1.05 -12.15 -0.18
C LEU A 143 -1.84 -12.76 0.99
N ALA A 144 -1.88 -14.09 1.11
CA ALA A 144 -2.50 -14.78 2.24
C ALA A 144 -1.82 -14.41 3.56
N ASN A 145 -0.49 -14.42 3.61
CA ASN A 145 0.29 -14.06 4.80
C ASN A 145 0.16 -12.58 5.15
N THR A 146 0.03 -11.71 4.14
CA THR A 146 -0.24 -10.28 4.36
C THR A 146 -1.62 -10.05 4.99
N LEU A 147 -2.65 -10.79 4.55
CA LEU A 147 -3.97 -10.76 5.19
C LEU A 147 -3.93 -11.34 6.61
N ASP A 148 -3.20 -12.44 6.82
CA ASP A 148 -3.00 -13.06 8.13
C ASP A 148 -2.35 -12.10 9.14
N LEU A 149 -1.26 -11.43 8.73
CA LEU A 149 -0.60 -10.39 9.51
C LEU A 149 -1.59 -9.28 9.90
N ALA A 150 -2.33 -8.76 8.92
CA ALA A 150 -3.29 -7.69 9.16
C ALA A 150 -4.38 -8.11 10.15
N VAL A 151 -4.96 -9.32 10.01
CA VAL A 151 -5.94 -9.84 10.96
C VAL A 151 -5.32 -10.03 12.34
N GLY A 152 -4.09 -10.56 12.43
CA GLY A 152 -3.35 -10.71 13.67
C GLY A 152 -3.26 -9.41 14.46
N LEU A 153 -2.86 -8.33 13.79
CA LEU A 153 -2.75 -7.00 14.37
C LEU A 153 -4.12 -6.39 14.71
N ARG A 154 -5.11 -6.51 13.81
CA ARG A 154 -6.48 -6.02 14.07
C ARG A 154 -7.13 -6.71 15.26
N LYS A 155 -6.84 -7.99 15.50
CA LYS A 155 -7.36 -8.74 16.67
C LYS A 155 -6.88 -8.17 18.00
N LEU A 156 -5.73 -7.50 18.03
CA LEU A 156 -5.19 -6.77 19.18
C LEU A 156 -5.93 -5.43 19.43
N GLY A 157 -6.83 -5.02 18.52
CA GLY A 157 -7.56 -3.75 18.60
C GLY A 157 -6.79 -2.56 18.01
N ALA A 158 -5.59 -2.77 17.47
CA ALA A 158 -4.77 -1.72 16.86
C ALA A 158 -5.25 -1.39 15.44
N ASP A 159 -5.18 -0.12 15.04
CA ASP A 159 -5.36 0.25 13.63
C ASP A 159 -4.28 -0.34 12.75
N VAL A 160 -4.63 -0.72 11.52
CA VAL A 160 -3.65 -1.20 10.54
C VAL A 160 -3.72 -0.32 9.29
N ILE A 161 -2.57 0.23 8.91
CA ILE A 161 -2.43 1.08 7.73
C ILE A 161 -1.43 0.40 6.78
N VAL A 162 -1.83 0.11 5.54
CA VAL A 162 -0.93 -0.52 4.55
C VAL A 162 -0.30 0.52 3.66
N GLY A 163 1.00 0.73 3.83
CA GLY A 163 1.85 1.63 3.05
C GLY A 163 2.07 1.18 1.62
N TYR A 164 2.51 2.12 0.78
CA TYR A 164 2.87 1.86 -0.62
C TYR A 164 1.82 1.08 -1.41
N SER A 165 0.53 1.27 -1.12
CA SER A 165 -0.56 0.49 -1.67
C SER A 165 -0.93 0.88 -3.10
N ASN A 166 -1.50 -0.07 -3.83
CA ASN A 166 -2.22 0.17 -5.08
C ASN A 166 -3.60 -0.49 -5.04
N HIS A 167 -4.28 -0.58 -6.18
CA HIS A 167 -5.64 -1.11 -6.25
C HIS A 167 -5.74 -2.61 -5.91
N GLN A 168 -4.66 -3.40 -5.96
CA GLN A 168 -4.69 -4.78 -5.48
C GLN A 168 -4.94 -4.82 -3.96
N GLN A 169 -4.43 -3.84 -3.20
CA GLN A 169 -4.62 -3.76 -1.76
C GLN A 169 -6.06 -3.39 -1.34
N LEU A 170 -7.00 -3.23 -2.27
CA LEU A 170 -8.43 -3.17 -1.93
C LEU A 170 -8.86 -4.42 -1.14
N VAL A 171 -8.31 -5.60 -1.49
CA VAL A 171 -8.57 -6.88 -0.80
C VAL A 171 -8.24 -6.85 0.70
N MET A 172 -7.37 -5.95 1.15
CA MET A 172 -7.01 -5.79 2.56
C MET A 172 -8.20 -5.38 3.43
N ALA A 173 -9.25 -4.80 2.83
CA ALA A 173 -10.48 -4.52 3.54
C ALA A 173 -11.10 -5.80 4.12
N CYS A 174 -10.96 -6.97 3.48
CA CYS A 174 -11.45 -8.24 4.02
C CYS A 174 -10.77 -8.66 5.34
N ALA A 175 -9.57 -8.14 5.62
CA ALA A 175 -8.86 -8.34 6.88
C ALA A 175 -9.18 -7.27 7.94
N GLY A 176 -10.11 -6.36 7.66
CA GLY A 176 -10.46 -5.25 8.56
C GLY A 176 -9.40 -4.16 8.64
N VAL A 177 -8.53 -4.02 7.63
CA VAL A 177 -7.50 -2.96 7.58
C VAL A 177 -8.15 -1.58 7.63
N SER A 178 -7.64 -0.71 8.50
CA SER A 178 -8.20 0.62 8.77
C SER A 178 -7.98 1.61 7.61
N ALA A 179 -6.84 1.52 6.93
CA ALA A 179 -6.52 2.39 5.79
C ALA A 179 -5.44 1.81 4.86
N ILE A 180 -5.37 2.35 3.65
CA ILE A 180 -4.24 2.17 2.74
C ILE A 180 -3.62 3.53 2.39
N ALA A 181 -2.29 3.59 2.26
CA ALA A 181 -1.57 4.78 1.80
C ALA A 181 -1.06 4.54 0.37
N ALA A 182 -1.57 5.32 -0.57
CA ALA A 182 -1.22 5.26 -1.99
C ALA A 182 -0.87 6.65 -2.51
N GLY A 183 0.12 6.75 -3.40
CA GLY A 183 0.54 8.03 -3.97
C GLY A 183 0.26 8.20 -5.46
N THR A 184 0.81 9.25 -6.06
CA THR A 184 0.62 9.59 -7.49
C THR A 184 1.53 8.77 -8.41
N HIS A 185 2.75 8.48 -7.97
CA HIS A 185 3.75 7.80 -8.75
C HIS A 185 3.81 6.31 -8.42
N ARG A 186 4.26 5.46 -9.36
CA ARG A 186 4.38 4.01 -9.14
C ARG A 186 5.26 3.68 -7.93
N ASN A 187 6.31 4.47 -7.69
CA ASN A 187 7.24 4.23 -6.60
C ASN A 187 6.64 4.38 -5.20
N VAL A 188 5.52 5.09 -5.07
CA VAL A 188 4.75 5.27 -3.83
C VAL A 188 3.48 4.41 -3.84
N ARG A 189 3.45 3.40 -4.73
CA ARG A 189 2.41 2.37 -4.89
C ARG A 189 2.98 0.95 -4.98
N LEU A 190 4.28 0.85 -4.73
CA LEU A 190 5.09 -0.36 -4.68
C LEU A 190 6.34 -0.01 -3.89
N PHE A 191 6.49 -0.57 -2.70
CA PHE A 191 7.71 -0.45 -1.93
C PHE A 191 8.81 -1.27 -2.61
N SER A 192 10.03 -0.72 -2.67
CA SER A 192 11.20 -1.37 -3.25
C SER A 192 12.44 -0.61 -2.76
N THR A 193 13.45 -1.37 -2.35
CA THR A 193 14.71 -0.89 -1.77
C THR A 193 15.57 -0.10 -2.74
N ASP A 194 15.53 -0.41 -4.04
CA ASP A 194 16.30 0.28 -5.09
C ASP A 194 16.19 1.82 -5.07
N LYS A 195 15.08 2.35 -4.52
CA LYS A 195 14.80 3.79 -4.51
C LYS A 195 15.45 4.53 -3.35
N PHE A 196 15.94 3.79 -2.37
CA PHE A 196 16.69 4.29 -1.24
C PHE A 196 18.17 4.41 -1.58
N SER A 197 18.58 3.84 -2.72
CA SER A 197 19.89 4.02 -3.31
C SER A 197 19.91 5.21 -4.28
N SER A 198 21.08 5.83 -4.43
CA SER A 198 21.31 6.89 -5.40
C SER A 198 21.07 6.35 -6.83
N PRO A 199 20.26 7.04 -7.65
CA PRO A 199 20.00 6.57 -9.00
C PRO A 199 21.30 6.57 -9.82
N ALA A 200 21.52 5.50 -10.59
CA ALA A 200 22.62 5.46 -11.55
C ALA A 200 22.51 6.65 -12.53
N GLU A 201 23.63 7.33 -12.79
CA GLU A 201 23.67 8.45 -13.74
C GLU A 201 23.23 8.00 -15.14
N GLY A 202 22.29 8.73 -15.76
CA GLY A 202 22.02 8.65 -17.20
C GLY A 202 20.68 8.07 -17.66
N GLU A 203 19.81 7.54 -16.80
CA GLU A 203 18.48 7.08 -17.23
C GLU A 203 17.44 8.22 -17.29
N ILE A 204 17.34 8.91 -18.44
CA ILE A 204 16.17 9.75 -18.73
C ILE A 204 15.01 8.86 -19.19
N ARG A 205 14.28 8.26 -18.24
CA ARG A 205 13.02 7.56 -18.54
C ARG A 205 11.90 8.56 -18.76
N ARG A 206 11.37 8.65 -19.99
CA ARG A 206 10.11 9.38 -20.26
C ARG A 206 8.93 8.58 -19.71
N PRO A 207 8.20 9.07 -18.69
CA PRO A 207 7.11 8.30 -18.10
C PRO A 207 5.86 8.36 -19.00
N ASN A 208 5.31 7.20 -19.35
CA ASN A 208 4.00 7.10 -20.00
C ASN A 208 2.89 7.61 -19.09
N THR A 209 1.86 8.21 -19.68
CA THR A 209 0.60 8.54 -19.00
C THR A 209 -0.32 7.32 -19.04
N TRP A 210 -0.79 6.90 -17.87
CA TRP A 210 -1.63 5.71 -17.70
C TRP A 210 -3.00 6.11 -17.17
N TYR A 211 -4.04 5.60 -17.80
CA TYR A 211 -5.42 5.64 -17.33
C TYR A 211 -5.71 4.40 -16.50
N TYR A 212 -6.27 4.59 -15.31
CA TYR A 212 -6.73 3.50 -14.46
C TYR A 212 -8.19 3.23 -14.75
N CYS A 213 -8.51 2.00 -15.13
CA CYS A 213 -9.89 1.55 -15.35
C CYS A 213 -10.35 0.83 -14.07
N PRO A 214 -11.13 1.49 -13.18
CA PRO A 214 -11.34 0.98 -11.82
C PRO A 214 -12.07 -0.36 -11.78
N GLN A 215 -13.09 -0.54 -12.61
CA GLN A 215 -13.86 -1.78 -12.74
C GLN A 215 -13.08 -2.96 -13.32
N ALA A 216 -11.99 -2.69 -14.06
CA ALA A 216 -11.10 -3.70 -14.62
C ALA A 216 -9.86 -3.93 -13.73
N LEU A 217 -9.73 -3.15 -12.65
CA LEU A 217 -8.55 -3.08 -11.78
C LEU A 217 -7.23 -2.97 -12.56
N SER A 218 -7.24 -2.39 -13.76
CA SER A 218 -6.10 -2.41 -14.69
C SER A 218 -5.78 -1.01 -15.19
N GLU A 219 -4.55 -0.80 -15.65
CA GLU A 219 -4.11 0.48 -16.21
C GLU A 219 -3.73 0.38 -17.68
N TYR A 220 -4.19 1.33 -18.49
CA TYR A 220 -4.00 1.37 -19.94
C TYR A 220 -3.31 2.65 -20.38
N THR A 221 -2.48 2.59 -21.42
CA THR A 221 -1.97 3.81 -22.05
C THR A 221 -3.05 4.44 -22.92
N LEU A 222 -2.94 5.75 -23.16
CA LEU A 222 -3.84 6.49 -24.06
C LEU A 222 -3.94 5.84 -25.46
N ALA A 223 -2.84 5.28 -25.97
CA ALA A 223 -2.84 4.59 -27.26
C ALA A 223 -3.72 3.33 -27.28
N PHE A 224 -3.76 2.56 -26.18
CA PHE A 224 -4.67 1.41 -26.08
C PHE A 224 -6.12 1.84 -25.82
N LEU A 225 -6.34 3.00 -25.18
CA LEU A 225 -7.68 3.59 -25.13
C LEU A 225 -8.20 3.99 -26.52
N ASP A 226 -7.35 4.56 -27.38
CA ASP A 226 -7.73 4.85 -28.77
C ASP A 226 -8.20 3.59 -29.50
N ILE A 227 -7.50 2.46 -29.31
CA ILE A 227 -7.93 1.16 -29.86
C ILE A 227 -9.29 0.76 -29.31
N GLY A 228 -9.49 0.84 -27.99
CA GLY A 228 -10.75 0.45 -27.38
C GLY A 228 -11.94 1.30 -27.84
N VAL A 229 -11.77 2.61 -27.96
CA VAL A 229 -12.81 3.50 -28.51
C VAL A 229 -13.15 3.12 -29.96
N ARG A 230 -12.14 2.84 -30.80
CA ARG A 230 -12.35 2.36 -32.19
C ARG A 230 -13.05 1.02 -32.28
N GLN A 231 -12.88 0.16 -31.26
CA GLN A 231 -13.53 -1.15 -31.16
C GLN A 231 -14.93 -1.08 -30.51
N GLY A 232 -15.42 0.12 -30.22
CA GLY A 232 -16.75 0.33 -29.64
C GLY A 232 -16.84 0.16 -28.13
N LEU A 233 -15.71 0.03 -27.42
CA LEU A 233 -15.65 -0.23 -25.96
C LEU A 233 -15.75 1.04 -25.09
N THR A 234 -16.36 2.11 -25.61
CA THR A 234 -16.36 3.41 -24.91
C THR A 234 -17.13 3.34 -23.59
N SER A 235 -18.24 2.59 -23.55
CA SER A 235 -19.05 2.38 -22.34
C SER A 235 -18.27 1.63 -21.27
N GLU A 236 -17.57 0.58 -21.65
CA GLU A 236 -16.85 -0.33 -20.77
C GLU A 236 -15.55 0.29 -20.25
N LEU A 237 -14.93 1.18 -21.04
CA LEU A 237 -13.72 1.90 -20.64
C LEU A 237 -13.99 3.11 -19.77
N ARG A 238 -15.19 3.70 -19.79
CA ARG A 238 -15.56 4.80 -18.90
C ARG A 238 -15.47 4.34 -17.44
N PRO A 239 -14.91 5.15 -16.53
CA PRO A 239 -14.60 4.66 -15.20
C PRO A 239 -15.88 4.41 -14.40
N ASP A 240 -15.92 3.27 -13.74
CA ASP A 240 -16.89 2.92 -12.71
C ASP A 240 -16.13 2.42 -11.46
N PRO A 241 -16.05 3.20 -10.37
CA PRO A 241 -16.79 4.45 -10.12
C PRO A 241 -16.37 5.63 -11.01
N TRP A 242 -17.36 6.45 -11.37
CA TRP A 242 -17.12 7.67 -12.16
C TRP A 242 -16.26 8.68 -11.40
N THR A 243 -15.37 9.34 -12.14
CA THR A 243 -14.67 10.55 -11.67
C THR A 243 -14.62 11.58 -12.79
N LYS A 244 -14.84 12.85 -12.45
CA LYS A 244 -14.73 13.97 -13.40
C LYS A 244 -13.37 14.10 -14.10
N TYR A 245 -12.31 13.55 -13.50
CA TYR A 245 -10.95 13.70 -14.02
C TYR A 245 -10.69 12.87 -15.28
N ALA A 246 -11.54 11.88 -15.58
CA ALA A 246 -11.44 11.07 -16.79
C ALA A 246 -12.35 11.58 -17.93
N ASP A 247 -13.27 12.51 -17.67
CA ASP A 247 -14.23 12.99 -18.66
C ASP A 247 -13.59 13.46 -19.98
N PRO A 248 -12.44 14.18 -19.98
CA PRO A 248 -11.81 14.60 -21.23
C PRO A 248 -11.44 13.44 -22.16
N LEU A 249 -11.09 12.27 -21.62
CA LEU A 249 -10.72 11.09 -22.42
C LEU A 249 -11.88 10.56 -23.28
N PHE A 250 -13.10 10.69 -22.77
CA PHE A 250 -14.30 10.09 -23.36
C PHE A 250 -15.27 11.14 -23.93
N ALA A 251 -14.84 12.40 -23.99
CA ALA A 251 -15.53 13.51 -24.63
C ALA A 251 -15.09 13.72 -26.09
N VAL A 252 -14.00 13.08 -26.51
CA VAL A 252 -13.46 13.14 -27.87
C VAL A 252 -13.42 11.76 -28.52
N PRO A 253 -13.50 11.65 -29.87
CA PRO A 253 -13.41 10.37 -30.57
C PRO A 253 -12.06 9.66 -30.44
N GLN A 254 -11.01 10.39 -30.05
CA GLN A 254 -9.65 9.86 -29.89
C GLN A 254 -9.05 10.32 -28.55
N PRO A 255 -9.00 9.46 -27.52
CA PRO A 255 -8.42 9.77 -26.21
C PRO A 255 -7.04 10.45 -26.23
N THR A 256 -6.14 10.08 -27.15
CA THR A 256 -4.82 10.75 -27.26
C THR A 256 -4.90 12.23 -27.65
N ALA A 257 -6.01 12.67 -28.27
CA ALA A 257 -6.25 14.06 -28.65
C ALA A 257 -6.99 14.88 -27.56
N SER A 258 -7.32 14.28 -26.42
CA SER A 258 -8.09 14.92 -25.34
C SER A 258 -7.35 16.02 -24.58
N GLY A 259 -6.02 16.10 -24.72
CA GLY A 259 -5.17 16.94 -23.86
C GLY A 259 -5.00 16.40 -22.43
N TRP A 260 -5.54 15.21 -22.13
CA TRP A 260 -5.43 14.56 -20.82
C TRP A 260 -3.99 14.19 -20.51
N ASN A 261 -3.48 14.72 -19.40
CA ASN A 261 -2.07 14.64 -19.05
C ASN A 261 -1.83 13.87 -17.75
N ARG A 262 -0.57 13.85 -17.29
CA ARG A 262 -0.17 13.10 -16.11
C ARG A 262 -0.81 13.61 -14.81
N THR A 263 -1.02 14.90 -14.69
CA THR A 263 -1.71 15.49 -13.52
C THR A 263 -3.14 14.99 -13.45
N ASP A 264 -3.82 14.89 -14.60
CA ASP A 264 -5.18 14.35 -14.66
C ASP A 264 -5.20 12.86 -14.34
N ALA A 265 -4.22 12.09 -14.82
CA ALA A 265 -4.02 10.69 -14.46
C ALA A 265 -3.86 10.47 -12.96
N PHE A 266 -3.05 11.30 -12.30
CA PHE A 266 -2.83 11.23 -10.87
C PHE A 266 -4.10 11.53 -10.07
N ARG A 267 -4.81 12.61 -10.44
CA ARG A 267 -6.07 12.99 -9.81
C ARG A 267 -7.14 11.93 -10.03
N HIS A 268 -7.25 11.40 -11.24
CA HIS A 268 -8.17 10.34 -11.59
C HIS A 268 -7.93 9.08 -10.77
N TYR A 269 -6.68 8.56 -10.76
CA TYR A 269 -6.33 7.36 -10.01
C TYR A 269 -6.68 7.51 -8.53
N LEU A 270 -6.22 8.57 -7.88
CA LEU A 270 -6.42 8.75 -6.44
C LEU A 270 -7.91 8.98 -6.10
N ALA A 271 -8.66 9.68 -6.95
CA ALA A 271 -10.09 9.86 -6.76
C ALA A 271 -10.86 8.54 -6.91
N ALA A 272 -10.57 7.76 -7.95
CA ALA A 272 -11.22 6.48 -8.19
C ALA A 272 -10.88 5.48 -7.08
N LEU A 273 -9.60 5.34 -6.73
CA LEU A 273 -9.15 4.46 -5.65
C LEU A 273 -9.79 4.84 -4.32
N ARG A 274 -9.89 6.15 -4.01
CA ARG A 274 -10.58 6.61 -2.80
C ARG A 274 -12.04 6.15 -2.77
N ILE A 275 -12.77 6.25 -3.88
CA ILE A 275 -14.16 5.80 -3.93
C ILE A 275 -14.24 4.28 -3.74
N GLN A 276 -13.33 3.51 -4.34
CA GLN A 276 -13.28 2.05 -4.15
C GLN A 276 -12.99 1.69 -2.70
N VAL A 277 -11.98 2.30 -2.06
CA VAL A 277 -11.66 2.07 -0.65
C VAL A 277 -12.86 2.36 0.26
N LEU A 278 -13.56 3.47 0.04
CA LEU A 278 -14.76 3.81 0.82
C LEU A 278 -15.94 2.83 0.61
N ARG A 279 -15.89 1.99 -0.43
CA ARG A 279 -16.89 0.97 -0.75
C ARG A 279 -16.38 -0.46 -0.50
N SER A 280 -15.13 -0.62 -0.07
CA SER A 280 -14.51 -1.94 0.06
C SER A 280 -15.04 -2.71 1.27
N ALA A 281 -15.22 -2.06 2.42
CA ALA A 281 -15.80 -2.69 3.60
C ALA A 281 -17.33 -2.57 3.59
N GLY A 282 -18.02 -3.70 3.75
CA GLY A 282 -19.48 -3.76 3.96
C GLY A 282 -19.85 -3.92 5.44
N ASP A 283 -21.14 -4.09 5.71
CA ASP A 283 -21.69 -4.18 7.08
C ASP A 283 -21.31 -5.49 7.79
N SER A 284 -20.89 -6.50 7.03
CA SER A 284 -20.42 -7.79 7.54
C SER A 284 -19.17 -8.31 6.82
N PHE A 285 -18.46 -9.24 7.47
CA PHE A 285 -17.32 -9.93 6.87
C PHE A 285 -17.72 -10.67 5.58
N ASP A 286 -18.83 -11.42 5.61
CA ASP A 286 -19.27 -12.20 4.45
C ASP A 286 -19.70 -11.29 3.28
N GLU A 287 -20.35 -10.16 3.55
CA GLU A 287 -20.67 -9.16 2.51
C GLU A 287 -19.41 -8.54 1.91
N THR A 288 -18.43 -8.19 2.76
CA THR A 288 -17.15 -7.62 2.32
C THR A 288 -16.41 -8.57 1.39
N VAL A 289 -16.30 -9.85 1.77
CA VAL A 289 -15.68 -10.89 0.96
C VAL A 289 -16.45 -11.13 -0.33
N ALA A 290 -17.78 -11.21 -0.28
CA ALA A 290 -18.62 -11.42 -1.45
C ALA A 290 -18.48 -10.27 -2.47
N SER A 291 -18.46 -9.02 -1.99
CA SER A 291 -18.23 -7.82 -2.80
C SER A 291 -16.87 -7.86 -3.49
N HIS A 292 -15.80 -8.23 -2.77
CA HIS A 292 -14.48 -8.38 -3.38
C HIS A 292 -14.42 -9.50 -4.41
N ARG A 293 -15.03 -10.66 -4.16
CA ARG A 293 -15.11 -11.75 -5.16
C ARG A 293 -15.87 -11.31 -6.41
N ALA A 294 -16.92 -10.52 -6.27
CA ALA A 294 -17.66 -9.95 -7.40
C ALA A 294 -16.81 -8.94 -8.18
N LEU A 295 -16.07 -8.07 -7.49
CA LEU A 295 -15.11 -7.15 -8.11
C LEU A 295 -14.03 -7.88 -8.90
N LEU A 296 -13.42 -8.94 -8.32
CA LEU A 296 -12.40 -9.75 -8.98
C LEU A 296 -12.95 -10.43 -10.26
N ARG A 297 -14.15 -11.01 -10.18
CA ARG A 297 -14.82 -11.62 -11.35
C ARG A 297 -15.11 -10.57 -12.42
N ARG A 298 -15.63 -9.40 -12.03
CA ARG A 298 -15.91 -8.33 -12.98
C ARG A 298 -14.65 -7.83 -13.66
N ALA A 299 -13.55 -7.71 -12.91
CA ALA A 299 -12.27 -7.30 -13.46
C ALA A 299 -11.74 -8.31 -14.49
N GLU A 300 -11.77 -9.60 -14.15
CA GLU A 300 -11.41 -10.70 -15.05
C GLU A 300 -12.22 -10.66 -16.36
N GLU A 301 -13.55 -10.65 -16.27
CA GLU A 301 -14.45 -10.61 -17.44
C GLU A 301 -14.16 -9.40 -18.34
N LEU A 302 -13.98 -8.22 -17.76
CA LEU A 302 -13.71 -6.99 -18.52
C LEU A 302 -12.34 -7.02 -19.19
N VAL A 303 -11.32 -7.47 -18.48
CA VAL A 303 -9.98 -7.57 -19.04
C VAL A 303 -9.95 -8.56 -20.19
N GLU A 304 -10.61 -9.71 -20.08
CA GLU A 304 -10.72 -10.68 -21.17
C GLU A 304 -11.40 -10.07 -22.40
N VAL A 305 -12.50 -9.33 -22.21
CA VAL A 305 -13.15 -8.57 -23.28
C VAL A 305 -12.17 -7.58 -23.93
N PHE A 306 -11.45 -6.79 -23.12
CA PHE A 306 -10.48 -5.82 -23.60
C PHE A 306 -9.35 -6.47 -24.41
N ARG A 307 -8.78 -7.58 -23.92
CA ARG A 307 -7.75 -8.34 -24.61
C ARG A 307 -8.25 -8.91 -25.93
N SER A 308 -9.48 -9.45 -25.96
CA SER A 308 -10.10 -9.98 -27.19
C SER A 308 -10.29 -8.92 -28.28
N LYS A 309 -10.33 -7.63 -27.90
CA LYS A 309 -10.45 -6.47 -28.79
C LYS A 309 -9.12 -5.73 -29.00
N GLY A 310 -8.00 -6.27 -28.53
CA GLY A 310 -6.67 -5.69 -28.71
C GLY A 310 -6.34 -4.51 -27.78
N VAL A 311 -7.12 -4.30 -26.73
CA VAL A 311 -6.84 -3.32 -25.67
C VAL A 311 -6.01 -3.99 -24.58
N LEU A 312 -4.70 -3.69 -24.52
CA LEU A 312 -3.75 -4.37 -23.65
C LEU A 312 -3.16 -3.41 -22.61
N SER A 313 -3.08 -3.85 -21.35
CA SER A 313 -2.46 -3.14 -20.22
C SER A 313 -0.98 -3.49 -20.03
N ARG A 314 -0.44 -4.42 -20.84
CA ARG A 314 0.92 -4.97 -20.72
C ARG A 314 1.14 -5.53 -19.30
N TYR A 315 2.10 -5.00 -18.54
CA TYR A 315 2.45 -5.43 -17.18
C TYR A 315 1.58 -4.80 -16.07
N ARG A 316 0.50 -4.08 -16.44
CA ARG A 316 -0.47 -3.52 -15.49
C ARG A 316 -1.85 -4.17 -15.64
N ASP A 317 -1.82 -5.42 -16.09
CA ASP A 317 -2.99 -6.26 -16.25
C ASP A 317 -3.31 -6.95 -14.92
N PHE A 318 -4.54 -6.77 -14.43
CA PHE A 318 -4.96 -7.39 -13.19
C PHE A 318 -5.22 -8.90 -13.34
N LEU A 319 -5.48 -9.39 -14.55
CA LEU A 319 -5.86 -10.79 -14.82
C LEU A 319 -4.86 -11.78 -14.20
N GLU A 320 -3.57 -11.48 -14.28
CA GLU A 320 -2.50 -12.34 -13.76
C GLU A 320 -2.48 -12.44 -12.23
N SER A 321 -3.16 -11.53 -11.53
CA SER A 321 -3.24 -11.51 -10.06
C SER A 321 -4.62 -11.92 -9.52
N VAL A 322 -5.62 -12.16 -10.37
CA VAL A 322 -6.99 -12.48 -9.94
C VAL A 322 -7.02 -13.75 -9.08
N ASP A 323 -6.35 -14.81 -9.52
CA ASP A 323 -6.37 -16.10 -8.83
C ASP A 323 -5.62 -16.05 -7.50
N ASP A 324 -4.54 -15.27 -7.40
CA ASP A 324 -3.84 -15.05 -6.13
C ASP A 324 -4.74 -14.37 -5.09
N ASN A 325 -5.50 -13.36 -5.51
CA ASN A 325 -6.47 -12.71 -4.64
C ASN A 325 -7.58 -13.69 -4.20
N ARG A 326 -8.08 -14.53 -5.10
CA ARG A 326 -9.09 -15.56 -4.77
C ARG A 326 -8.55 -16.60 -3.79
N ALA A 327 -7.33 -17.09 -4.02
CA ALA A 327 -6.66 -18.05 -3.15
C ALA A 327 -6.44 -17.46 -1.75
N ALA A 328 -5.94 -16.23 -1.66
CA ALA A 328 -5.72 -15.54 -0.39
C ALA A 328 -7.03 -15.31 0.39
N LEU A 329 -8.12 -14.92 -0.30
CA LEU A 329 -9.45 -14.81 0.33
C LEU A 329 -9.98 -16.15 0.83
N HIS A 330 -9.77 -17.23 0.07
CA HIS A 330 -10.15 -18.57 0.50
C HIS A 330 -9.43 -18.99 1.79
N VAL A 331 -8.12 -18.74 1.86
CA VAL A 331 -7.32 -18.99 3.07
C VAL A 331 -7.84 -18.13 4.24
N LEU A 332 -8.05 -16.82 4.03
CA LEU A 332 -8.56 -15.91 5.04
C LEU A 332 -9.89 -16.37 5.64
N GLU A 333 -10.84 -16.80 4.79
CA GLU A 333 -12.13 -17.31 5.25
C GLU A 333 -12.00 -18.62 6.04
N ALA A 334 -11.10 -19.51 5.61
CA ALA A 334 -10.87 -20.78 6.27
C ALA A 334 -10.20 -20.62 7.65
N THR A 335 -9.24 -19.70 7.76
CA THR A 335 -8.44 -19.52 8.98
C THR A 335 -9.06 -18.53 9.96
N HIS A 336 -9.59 -17.40 9.47
CA HIS A 336 -10.08 -16.30 10.31
C HIS A 336 -11.57 -16.01 10.14
N GLY A 337 -12.27 -16.64 9.20
CA GLY A 337 -13.69 -16.40 8.95
C GLY A 337 -14.57 -16.48 10.22
N PRO A 338 -14.45 -17.51 11.09
CA PRO A 338 -15.24 -17.58 12.32
C PRO A 338 -15.05 -16.38 13.26
N ILE A 339 -13.80 -15.92 13.44
CA ILE A 339 -13.51 -14.80 14.35
C ILE A 339 -13.91 -13.46 13.71
N LEU A 340 -13.65 -13.28 12.41
CA LEU A 340 -14.01 -12.06 11.68
C LEU A 340 -15.52 -11.86 11.61
N ARG A 341 -16.31 -12.92 11.37
CA ARG A 341 -17.78 -12.83 11.44
C ARG A 341 -18.29 -12.36 12.80
N ARG A 342 -17.68 -12.86 13.88
CA ARG A 342 -18.09 -12.52 15.25
C ARG A 342 -17.71 -11.08 15.63
N ARG A 343 -16.54 -10.61 15.20
CA ARG A 343 -15.95 -9.35 15.64
C ARG A 343 -16.00 -8.23 14.60
N TRP A 344 -16.61 -8.45 13.44
CA TRP A 344 -16.58 -7.50 12.32
C TRP A 344 -16.94 -6.07 12.71
N ALA A 345 -18.03 -5.89 13.45
CA ALA A 345 -18.50 -4.57 13.88
C ALA A 345 -17.54 -3.84 14.85
N GLU A 346 -16.60 -4.55 15.47
CA GLU A 346 -15.52 -3.94 16.27
C GLU A 346 -14.33 -3.50 15.39
N LEU A 347 -14.24 -4.01 14.17
CA LEU A 347 -13.09 -3.88 13.28
C LEU A 347 -13.27 -2.90 12.12
N VAL A 348 -14.49 -2.53 11.74
CA VAL A 348 -14.76 -1.63 10.59
C VAL A 348 -15.57 -0.39 10.94
#